data_AF-A0A1V6NUS6-F1
#
_entry.id   AF-A0A1V6NUS6-F1
#
_cell.length_a   1.000
_cell.length_b   1.000
_cell.length_c   1.000
_cell.angle_alpha   90.00
_cell.angle_beta   90.00
_cell.angle_gamma   90.00
#
_symmetry.space_group_name_H-M   'P 1'
#
loop_
_entity.id
_entity.type
_entity.pdbx_description
1 polymer ?
#
loop_
_entity_poly.entity_id
_entity_poly.type
_entity_poly.pdbx_seq_one_letter_code
_entity_poly.pdbx_strand_id
1 'polypeptide(L)'
;MANTETFPENTTDFGDFVKDEDEELDLEDLVEPWHRYDPENNQNVLYPIRLGEVLNERYLVEHKLGSGGGSTVWMALDLQDKRDVALKVMALGEWGDNETRIQDEIIKTVKDTSRLVIYSAAFFLPRDDKSYHRVLVFPMKGPSISYLSLQWISRLLACLLLDNYWSLWQVYIKLELYIAI
;
A
#
# COMPACT_ATOMS: atom_id res chain seq x y z
N MET A 1 -16.31 -1.97 -56.08
CA MET A 1 -15.98 -0.70 -55.41
C MET A 1 -17.15 -0.33 -54.51
N ALA A 2 -17.04 -0.66 -53.23
CA ALA A 2 -17.79 -0.08 -52.12
C ALA A 2 -16.95 -0.38 -50.88
N ASN A 3 -16.42 0.69 -50.29
CA ASN A 3 -15.49 0.64 -49.17
C ASN A 3 -16.32 0.63 -47.89
N THR A 4 -16.09 -0.32 -46.99
CA THR A 4 -16.53 -0.21 -45.60
C THR A 4 -15.30 -0.17 -44.73
N GLU A 5 -15.02 1.02 -44.24
CA GLU A 5 -13.90 1.36 -43.37
C GLU A 5 -14.03 0.58 -42.06
N THR A 6 -13.03 -0.24 -41.74
CA THR A 6 -12.83 -0.83 -40.42
C THR A 6 -12.35 0.27 -39.48
N PHE A 7 -13.22 0.70 -38.56
CA PHE A 7 -12.81 1.54 -37.44
C PHE A 7 -11.93 0.71 -36.49
N PRO A 8 -10.76 1.22 -36.06
CA PRO A 8 -9.91 0.50 -35.12
C PRO A 8 -10.62 0.39 -33.76
N GLU A 9 -10.72 -0.83 -33.23
CA GLU A 9 -11.18 -1.09 -31.87
C GLU A 9 -10.34 -0.25 -30.90
N ASN A 10 -11.00 0.69 -30.25
CA ASN A 10 -10.42 1.49 -29.21
C ASN A 10 -10.27 0.61 -27.96
N THR A 11 -9.17 -0.12 -27.87
CA THR A 11 -8.81 -1.01 -26.75
C THR A 11 -8.40 -0.21 -25.52
N THR A 12 -9.21 0.75 -25.09
CA THR A 12 -9.02 1.38 -23.79
C THR A 12 -9.69 0.49 -22.76
N ASP A 13 -8.92 -0.47 -22.26
CA ASP A 13 -9.28 -1.34 -21.14
C ASP A 13 -9.33 -0.48 -19.87
N PHE A 14 -10.54 -0.07 -19.50
CA PHE A 14 -10.81 0.70 -18.27
C PHE A 14 -11.10 -0.21 -17.07
N GLY A 15 -10.87 -1.52 -17.19
CA GLY A 15 -11.35 -2.51 -16.23
C GLY A 15 -12.85 -2.80 -16.42
N ASP A 16 -13.30 -3.94 -15.90
CA ASP A 16 -14.70 -4.33 -15.92
C ASP A 16 -15.45 -3.55 -14.83
N PHE A 17 -16.52 -2.85 -15.20
CA PHE A 17 -17.37 -2.16 -14.23
C PHE A 17 -18.09 -3.19 -13.36
N VAL A 18 -18.21 -2.91 -12.07
CA VAL A 18 -19.01 -3.71 -11.12
C VAL A 18 -20.45 -3.80 -11.65
N LYS A 19 -20.94 -5.01 -11.87
CA LYS A 19 -22.24 -5.25 -12.55
C LYS A 19 -23.40 -5.32 -11.57
N ASP A 20 -23.15 -5.68 -10.32
CA ASP A 20 -24.15 -5.83 -9.25
C ASP A 20 -23.60 -5.46 -7.86
N GLU A 21 -24.52 -5.23 -6.93
CA GLU A 21 -24.23 -4.87 -5.53
C GLU A 21 -23.48 -5.99 -4.78
N ASP A 22 -23.53 -7.24 -5.27
CA ASP A 22 -22.80 -8.37 -4.70
C ASP A 22 -21.31 -8.39 -5.13
N GLU A 23 -20.97 -7.76 -6.25
CA GLU A 23 -19.60 -7.50 -6.73
C GLU A 23 -19.02 -6.17 -6.24
N GLU A 24 -19.84 -5.30 -5.64
CA GLU A 24 -19.38 -4.06 -4.99
C GLU A 24 -18.68 -4.44 -3.69
N LEU A 25 -17.35 -4.51 -3.73
CA LEU A 25 -16.55 -4.61 -2.50
C LEU A 25 -16.93 -3.46 -1.59
N ASP A 26 -17.24 -3.77 -0.33
CA ASP A 26 -17.64 -2.77 0.66
C ASP A 26 -16.51 -1.74 0.79
N LEU A 27 -16.68 -0.56 0.17
CA LEU A 27 -15.64 0.46 0.09
C LEU A 27 -15.23 0.96 1.49
N GLU A 28 -16.14 0.80 2.45
CA GLU A 28 -15.93 1.07 3.88
C GLU A 28 -14.84 0.18 4.50
N ASP A 29 -14.63 -1.02 3.96
CA ASP A 29 -13.56 -1.93 4.40
C ASP A 29 -12.21 -1.65 3.71
N LEU A 30 -12.21 -0.92 2.58
CA LEU A 30 -11.01 -0.66 1.77
C LEU A 30 -10.38 0.71 2.06
N VAL A 31 -11.20 1.71 2.43
CA VAL A 31 -10.77 3.09 2.60
C VAL A 31 -11.03 3.57 4.03
N GLU A 32 -10.05 4.21 4.64
CA GLU A 32 -10.23 4.77 5.98
C GLU A 32 -11.27 5.87 5.95
N PRO A 33 -12.15 5.92 6.96
CA PRO A 33 -13.09 7.01 7.12
C PRO A 33 -12.37 8.38 7.19
N TRP A 34 -12.91 9.37 6.50
CA TRP A 34 -12.33 10.72 6.39
C TRP A 34 -12.05 11.39 7.75
N HIS A 35 -12.89 11.13 8.76
CA HIS A 35 -12.73 11.68 10.11
C HIS A 35 -11.45 11.19 10.81
N ARG A 36 -10.78 10.16 10.29
CA ARG A 36 -9.48 9.73 10.81
C ARG A 36 -8.36 10.72 10.53
N TYR A 37 -8.58 11.69 9.64
CA TYR A 37 -7.64 12.77 9.33
C TYR A 37 -8.02 14.11 10.01
N ASP A 38 -9.15 14.16 10.71
CA ASP A 38 -9.65 15.35 11.40
C ASP A 38 -9.03 15.48 12.81
N PRO A 39 -8.25 16.53 13.09
CA PRO A 39 -7.64 16.74 14.40
C PRO A 39 -8.60 17.29 15.46
N GLU A 40 -9.80 17.76 15.11
CA GLU A 40 -10.68 18.46 16.08
C GLU A 40 -11.26 17.51 17.13
N ASN A 41 -11.56 16.26 16.76
CA ASN A 41 -12.24 15.28 17.63
C ASN A 41 -11.54 13.92 17.71
N ASN A 42 -10.31 13.80 17.20
CA ASN A 42 -9.59 12.52 17.13
C ASN A 42 -8.16 12.66 17.69
N GLN A 43 -7.82 11.88 18.70
CA GLN A 43 -6.47 11.84 19.27
C GLN A 43 -5.50 10.95 18.47
N ASN A 44 -6.03 10.12 17.56
CA ASN A 44 -5.31 9.19 16.70
C ASN A 44 -5.46 9.59 15.23
N VAL A 45 -5.12 10.85 14.95
CA VAL A 45 -5.16 11.42 13.59
C VAL A 45 -4.15 10.70 12.70
N LEU A 46 -4.54 10.36 11.48
CA LEU A 46 -3.67 9.84 10.44
C LEU A 46 -2.91 10.98 9.74
N TYR A 47 -1.72 10.65 9.22
CA TYR A 47 -0.96 11.60 8.41
C TYR A 47 -1.50 11.62 6.97
N PRO A 48 -1.88 12.79 6.40
CA PRO A 48 -2.41 12.88 5.05
C PRO A 48 -1.29 12.85 4.00
N ILE A 49 -0.95 11.66 3.49
CA ILE A 49 0.09 11.49 2.46
C ILE A 49 -0.45 11.80 1.07
N ARG A 50 0.37 12.46 0.24
CA ARG A 50 0.10 12.65 -1.20
C ARG A 50 0.95 11.72 -2.06
N LEU A 51 0.35 11.18 -3.12
CA LEU A 51 1.10 10.44 -4.13
C LEU A 51 2.15 11.34 -4.79
N GLY A 52 3.37 10.82 -4.95
CA GLY A 52 4.51 11.58 -5.46
C GLY A 52 5.21 12.48 -4.44
N GLU A 53 4.76 12.51 -3.18
CA GLU A 53 5.45 13.23 -2.11
C GLU A 53 6.76 12.53 -1.73
N VAL A 54 7.79 13.30 -1.38
CA VAL A 54 9.07 12.78 -0.87
C VAL A 54 9.13 12.96 0.63
N LEU A 55 9.02 11.86 1.37
CA LEU A 55 9.12 11.84 2.82
C LEU A 55 10.58 11.74 3.26
N ASN A 56 10.93 12.50 4.30
CA ASN A 56 12.28 12.54 4.88
C ASN A 56 13.39 12.77 3.82
N GLU A 57 13.08 13.55 2.78
CA GLU A 57 13.98 13.87 1.66
C GLU A 57 14.57 12.63 0.95
N ARG A 58 13.97 11.45 1.13
CA ARG A 58 14.54 10.16 0.71
C ARG A 58 13.52 9.22 0.09
N TYR A 59 12.29 9.20 0.58
CA TYR A 59 11.32 8.18 0.20
C TYR A 59 10.22 8.78 -0.66
N LEU A 60 10.25 8.50 -1.95
CA LEU A 60 9.22 8.95 -2.91
C LEU A 60 8.00 8.03 -2.81
N VAL A 61 6.86 8.53 -2.36
CA VAL A 61 5.62 7.75 -2.22
C VAL A 61 5.00 7.46 -3.59
N GLU A 62 4.72 6.19 -3.86
CA GLU A 62 4.20 5.74 -5.16
C GLU A 62 2.79 5.16 -5.07
N HIS A 63 2.53 4.25 -4.13
CA HIS A 63 1.23 3.59 -3.98
C HIS A 63 0.87 3.36 -2.51
N LYS A 64 -0.43 3.29 -2.22
CA LYS A 64 -0.92 2.88 -0.91
C LYS A 64 -1.04 1.36 -0.87
N LEU A 65 -0.58 0.76 0.21
CA LEU A 65 -0.59 -0.70 0.40
C LEU A 65 -1.69 -1.18 1.33
N GLY A 66 -2.14 -0.31 2.23
CA GLY A 66 -3.24 -0.64 3.11
C GLY A 66 -3.30 0.29 4.32
N SER A 67 -4.18 -0.08 5.24
CA SER A 67 -4.39 0.63 6.49
C SER A 67 -4.87 -0.33 7.56
N GLY A 68 -4.61 -0.01 8.83
CA GLY A 68 -5.04 -0.86 9.93
C GLY A 68 -4.59 -0.34 11.29
N GLY A 69 -5.36 -0.65 12.34
CA GLY A 69 -4.97 -0.53 13.77
C GLY A 69 -4.46 0.83 14.27
N GLY A 70 -4.57 1.91 13.49
CA GLY A 70 -3.93 3.19 13.81
C GLY A 70 -2.71 3.53 12.95
N SER A 71 -2.61 2.99 11.73
CA SER A 71 -1.54 3.33 10.79
C SER A 71 -2.02 3.19 9.34
N THR A 72 -1.24 3.78 8.43
CA THR A 72 -1.35 3.54 6.99
C THR A 72 -0.02 2.99 6.47
N VAL A 73 -0.07 2.14 5.45
CA VAL A 73 1.14 1.57 4.85
C VAL A 73 1.22 1.97 3.39
N TRP A 74 2.38 2.44 2.98
CA TRP A 74 2.65 2.99 1.66
C TRP A 74 3.88 2.37 1.06
N MET A 75 3.85 2.16 -0.25
CA MET A 75 5.03 1.88 -1.05
C MET A 75 5.72 3.18 -1.35
N ALA A 76 7.05 3.15 -1.19
CA ALA A 76 7.89 4.24 -1.61
C ALA A 76 9.18 3.72 -2.25
N LEU A 77 9.69 4.48 -3.20
CA LEU A 77 11.03 4.30 -3.73
C LEU A 77 12.04 4.99 -2.79
N ASP A 78 12.95 4.21 -2.23
CA ASP A 78 14.12 4.74 -1.54
C ASP A 78 15.08 5.34 -2.57
N LEU A 79 15.14 6.68 -2.61
CA LEU A 79 15.93 7.41 -3.60
C LEU A 79 17.44 7.26 -3.38
N GLN A 80 17.89 6.86 -2.19
CA GLN A 80 19.30 6.65 -1.90
C GLN A 80 19.72 5.23 -2.30
N ASP A 81 18.98 4.23 -1.84
CA ASP A 81 19.30 2.81 -2.07
C ASP A 81 18.76 2.29 -3.41
N LYS A 82 17.94 3.07 -4.13
CA LYS A 82 17.28 2.73 -5.40
C LYS A 82 16.49 1.43 -5.32
N ARG A 83 15.69 1.27 -4.26
CA ARG A 83 14.88 0.08 -4.01
C ARG A 83 13.52 0.45 -3.44
N ASP A 84 12.55 -0.40 -3.66
CA ASP A 84 11.22 -0.24 -3.08
C ASP A 84 11.22 -0.62 -1.60
N VAL A 85 10.50 0.16 -0.81
CA VAL A 85 10.30 -0.03 0.62
C VAL A 85 8.83 0.18 1.00
N ALA A 86 8.44 -0.39 2.13
CA ALA A 86 7.14 -0.13 2.74
C ALA A 86 7.29 0.85 3.90
N LEU A 87 6.59 1.99 3.83
CA LEU A 87 6.49 2.99 4.89
C LEU A 87 5.21 2.76 5.67
N LYS A 88 5.34 2.35 6.93
CA LYS A 88 4.22 2.32 7.88
C LYS A 88 4.21 3.63 8.64
N VAL A 89 3.20 4.46 8.37
CA VAL A 89 3.02 5.77 9.01
C VAL A 89 1.99 5.63 10.13
N MET A 90 2.45 5.84 11.36
CA MET A 90 1.62 5.70 12.54
C MET A 90 0.71 6.93 12.70
N ALA A 91 -0.52 6.69 13.15
CA ALA A 91 -1.38 7.74 13.68
C ALA A 91 -0.73 8.42 14.88
N LEU A 92 -1.26 9.58 15.26
CA LEU A 92 -0.93 10.18 16.54
C LEU A 92 -1.36 9.28 17.72
N GLY A 93 -0.77 9.53 18.88
CA GLY A 93 -1.05 8.82 20.13
C GLY A 93 -0.13 7.62 20.39
N GLU A 94 -0.37 6.94 21.50
CA GLU A 94 0.57 5.97 22.10
C GLU A 94 0.60 4.60 21.39
N TRP A 95 -0.33 4.31 20.48
CA TRP A 95 -0.39 2.99 19.82
C TRP A 95 0.93 2.66 19.10
N GLY A 96 1.51 3.64 18.41
CA GLY A 96 2.75 3.45 17.66
C GLY A 96 3.97 3.17 18.55
N ASP A 97 3.96 3.63 19.79
CA ASP A 97 5.10 3.44 20.70
C ASP A 97 5.18 2.00 21.23
N ASN A 98 4.03 1.35 21.44
CA ASN A 98 4.01 -0.06 21.85
C ASN A 98 4.57 -0.99 20.77
N GLU A 99 4.14 -0.82 19.52
CA GLU A 99 4.63 -1.60 18.39
C GLU A 99 6.13 -1.40 18.18
N THR A 100 6.59 -0.15 18.21
CA THR A 100 8.01 0.19 18.07
C THR A 100 8.84 -0.44 19.18
N ARG A 101 8.38 -0.34 20.44
CA ARG A 101 9.06 -0.94 21.59
C ARG A 101 9.19 -2.46 21.43
N ILE A 102 8.15 -3.15 20.97
CA ILE A 102 8.20 -4.60 20.76
C ILE A 102 9.21 -4.95 19.65
N GLN A 103 9.18 -4.21 18.53
CA GLN A 103 10.16 -4.37 17.45
C GLN A 103 11.59 -4.16 17.94
N ASP A 104 11.84 -3.12 18.74
CA ASP A 104 13.14 -2.83 19.32
C ASP A 104 13.66 -3.98 20.19
N GLU A 105 12.80 -4.55 21.03
CA GLU A 105 13.17 -5.68 21.88
C GLU A 105 13.46 -6.95 21.07
N ILE A 106 12.71 -7.20 19.99
CA ILE A 106 12.97 -8.31 19.07
C ILE A 106 14.31 -8.13 18.38
N ILE A 107 14.59 -6.94 17.83
CA ILE A 107 15.84 -6.61 17.14
C ILE A 107 17.04 -6.79 18.07
N LYS A 108 16.91 -6.45 19.35
CA LYS A 108 17.98 -6.61 20.35
C LYS A 108 18.18 -8.07 20.80
N THR A 109 17.10 -8.82 20.96
CA THR A 109 17.13 -10.11 21.68
C THR A 109 17.29 -11.31 20.75
N VAL A 110 16.74 -11.23 19.53
CA VAL A 110 16.69 -12.36 18.60
C VAL A 110 17.95 -12.38 17.72
N LYS A 111 18.67 -13.50 17.76
CA LYS A 111 19.92 -13.67 16.97
C LYS A 111 19.69 -13.79 15.47
N ASP A 112 18.62 -14.47 15.07
CA ASP A 112 18.25 -14.66 13.66
C ASP A 112 16.92 -13.96 13.37
N THR A 113 17.00 -12.81 12.71
CA THR A 113 15.85 -11.98 12.32
C THR A 113 15.49 -12.14 10.83
N SER A 114 16.17 -13.04 10.10
CA SER A 114 16.01 -13.17 8.63
C SER A 114 14.58 -13.50 8.19
N ARG A 115 13.82 -14.18 9.06
CA ARG A 115 12.43 -14.58 8.83
C ARG A 115 11.41 -13.64 9.45
N LEU A 116 11.86 -12.64 10.20
CA LEU A 116 11.00 -11.70 10.90
C LEU A 116 10.79 -10.46 10.04
N VAL A 117 9.62 -9.86 10.17
CA VAL A 117 9.32 -8.59 9.55
C VAL A 117 9.61 -7.48 10.54
N ILE A 118 10.85 -7.03 10.52
CA ILE A 118 11.37 -5.94 11.36
C ILE A 118 11.59 -4.69 10.51
N TYR A 119 11.42 -3.52 11.13
CA TYR A 119 11.74 -2.27 10.45
C TYR A 119 13.28 -2.15 10.29
N SER A 120 13.69 -1.51 9.21
CA SER A 120 15.09 -1.26 8.86
C SER A 120 15.55 0.16 9.17
N ALA A 121 14.62 1.12 9.21
CA ALA A 121 14.84 2.49 9.64
C ALA A 121 13.55 3.07 10.24
N ALA A 122 13.69 4.15 11.00
CA ALA A 122 12.57 4.92 11.52
C ALA A 122 12.88 6.42 11.46
N PHE A 123 11.86 7.23 11.21
CA PHE A 123 11.95 8.69 11.21
C PHE A 123 10.65 9.33 11.68
N PHE A 124 10.64 10.65 11.82
CA PHE A 124 9.49 11.41 12.29
C PHE A 124 9.07 12.45 11.26
N LEU A 125 7.76 12.58 11.05
CA LEU A 125 7.15 13.63 10.25
C LEU A 125 6.58 14.70 11.19
N PRO A 126 7.17 15.91 11.23
CA PRO A 126 6.72 16.97 12.14
C PRO A 126 5.40 17.59 11.67
N ARG A 127 4.61 18.07 12.64
CA ARG A 127 3.40 18.89 12.44
C ARG A 127 3.58 20.26 13.12
N ASP A 128 2.77 21.24 12.71
CA ASP A 128 2.78 22.61 13.23
C ASP A 128 2.55 22.71 14.75
N ASP A 129 1.80 21.77 15.32
CA ASP A 129 1.48 21.69 16.76
C ASP A 129 2.59 21.03 17.60
N LYS A 130 3.78 20.81 17.02
CA LYS A 130 4.92 20.08 17.60
C LYS A 130 4.67 18.59 17.85
N SER A 131 3.51 18.06 17.46
CA SER A 131 3.33 16.61 17.37
C SER A 131 4.09 16.08 16.16
N TYR A 132 4.27 14.76 16.14
CA TYR A 132 4.93 14.10 15.04
C TYR A 132 4.32 12.73 14.78
N HIS A 133 4.32 12.33 13.52
CA HIS A 133 3.99 10.96 13.14
C HIS A 133 5.28 10.14 13.04
N ARG A 134 5.32 8.99 13.71
CA ARG A 134 6.41 8.04 13.55
C ARG A 134 6.21 7.27 12.24
N VAL A 135 7.28 7.12 11.47
CA VAL A 135 7.31 6.31 10.27
C VAL A 135 8.33 5.19 10.47
N LEU A 136 7.89 3.95 10.20
CA LEU A 136 8.74 2.77 10.19
C LEU A 136 8.95 2.32 8.75
N VAL A 137 10.20 2.06 8.37
CA VAL A 137 10.60 1.66 7.02
C VAL A 137 10.88 0.17 7.00
N PHE A 138 10.09 -0.60 6.27
CA PHE A 138 10.23 -2.04 6.13
C PHE A 138 10.78 -2.41 4.75
N PRO A 139 11.59 -3.48 4.65
CA PRO A 139 11.85 -4.10 3.37
C PRO A 139 10.54 -4.52 2.71
N MET A 140 10.44 -4.39 1.39
CA MET A 140 9.32 -4.95 0.65
C MET A 140 9.23 -6.46 0.84
N LYS A 141 8.02 -6.95 1.09
CA LYS A 141 7.70 -8.38 1.26
C LYS A 141 6.53 -8.74 0.36
N GLY A 142 6.42 -10.04 0.06
CA GLY A 142 5.35 -10.59 -0.77
C GLY A 142 3.97 -10.44 -0.12
N PRO A 143 2.90 -10.79 -0.85
CA PRO A 143 1.55 -10.46 -0.44
C PRO A 143 1.13 -11.12 0.88
N SER A 144 0.45 -10.36 1.73
CA SER A 144 -0.25 -10.92 2.89
C SER A 144 -1.35 -11.88 2.43
N ILE A 145 -1.52 -13.01 3.14
CA ILE A 145 -2.62 -13.96 2.90
C ILE A 145 -3.89 -13.39 3.56
N SER A 146 -4.49 -12.40 2.93
CA SER A 146 -5.80 -11.86 3.32
C SER A 146 -6.92 -12.46 2.46
N TYR A 147 -8.17 -12.38 2.93
CA TYR A 147 -9.34 -12.80 2.13
C TYR A 147 -9.36 -12.12 0.76
N LEU A 148 -9.03 -10.83 0.72
CA LEU A 148 -8.88 -10.06 -0.50
C LEU A 148 -7.75 -10.61 -1.38
N SER A 149 -6.57 -10.91 -0.81
CA SER A 149 -5.49 -11.55 -1.58
C SER A 149 -5.93 -12.88 -2.22
N LEU A 150 -6.75 -13.67 -1.53
CA LEU A 150 -7.22 -14.97 -2.02
C LEU A 150 -8.29 -14.82 -3.11
N GLN A 151 -9.21 -13.86 -2.97
CA GLN A 151 -10.21 -13.55 -3.99
C GLN A 151 -9.55 -12.92 -5.24
N TRP A 152 -8.55 -12.06 -5.05
CA TRP A 152 -7.73 -11.51 -6.12
C TRP A 152 -6.93 -12.61 -6.82
N ILE A 153 -6.21 -13.48 -6.11
CA ILE A 153 -5.49 -14.62 -6.68
C ILE A 153 -6.44 -15.56 -7.45
N SER A 154 -7.64 -15.80 -6.93
CA SER A 154 -8.68 -16.59 -7.60
C SER A 154 -9.10 -15.97 -8.92
N ARG A 155 -9.38 -14.65 -8.94
CA ARG A 155 -9.71 -13.90 -10.17
C ARG A 155 -8.52 -13.84 -11.15
N LEU A 156 -7.29 -13.69 -10.63
CA LEU A 156 -6.06 -13.67 -11.41
C LEU A 156 -5.79 -15.00 -12.14
N LEU A 157 -5.97 -16.12 -11.41
CA LEU A 157 -5.88 -17.47 -11.97
C LEU A 157 -6.96 -17.71 -13.04
N ALA A 158 -8.16 -17.16 -12.86
CA ALA A 158 -9.22 -17.23 -13.86
C ALA A 158 -8.86 -16.46 -15.15
N CYS A 159 -8.23 -15.28 -15.03
CA CYS A 159 -7.76 -14.50 -16.18
C CYS A 159 -6.56 -15.15 -16.91
N LEU A 160 -5.59 -15.71 -16.18
CA LEU A 160 -4.43 -16.39 -16.75
C LEU A 160 -4.79 -17.68 -17.50
N LEU A 161 -5.92 -18.30 -17.16
CA LEU A 161 -6.45 -19.46 -17.88
C LEU A 161 -7.16 -19.08 -19.19
N LEU A 162 -7.43 -17.79 -19.43
CA LEU A 162 -8.29 -17.35 -20.54
C LEU A 162 -7.59 -16.56 -21.66
N ASP A 163 -6.47 -15.84 -21.50
CA ASP A 163 -5.88 -15.10 -22.64
C ASP A 163 -4.34 -14.84 -22.66
N ASN A 164 -3.76 -14.84 -23.87
CA ASN A 164 -2.35 -14.59 -24.23
C ASN A 164 -2.07 -13.11 -24.58
N TYR A 165 -1.80 -12.24 -23.60
CA TYR A 165 -1.38 -10.85 -23.86
C TYR A 165 -0.04 -10.48 -23.22
N TRP A 166 0.99 -10.36 -24.06
CA TRP A 166 2.39 -10.07 -23.69
C TRP A 166 2.65 -8.60 -23.31
N SER A 167 1.76 -7.68 -23.71
CA SER A 167 1.84 -6.24 -23.43
C SER A 167 1.22 -5.87 -22.08
N LEU A 168 0.16 -6.58 -21.66
CA LEU A 168 -0.39 -6.47 -20.31
C LEU A 168 0.59 -7.05 -19.28
N TRP A 169 1.41 -8.03 -19.65
CA TRP A 169 2.47 -8.61 -18.80
C TRP A 169 3.48 -7.58 -18.24
N GLN A 170 3.80 -6.51 -18.97
CA GLN A 170 4.72 -5.46 -18.50
C GLN A 170 4.08 -4.51 -17.47
N VAL A 171 2.77 -4.27 -17.57
CA VAL A 171 1.99 -3.52 -16.56
C VAL A 171 1.66 -4.43 -15.38
N TYR A 172 1.40 -5.71 -15.64
CA TYR A 172 1.09 -6.76 -14.69
C TYR A 172 2.28 -7.12 -13.78
N ILE A 173 3.51 -7.19 -14.30
CA ILE A 173 4.72 -7.35 -13.46
C ILE A 173 4.92 -6.14 -12.53
N LYS A 174 4.49 -4.94 -12.93
CA LYS A 174 4.55 -3.75 -12.07
C LYS A 174 3.44 -3.72 -11.01
N LEU A 175 2.30 -4.37 -11.26
CA LEU A 175 1.23 -4.56 -10.25
C LEU A 175 1.43 -5.81 -9.37
N GLU A 176 2.25 -6.78 -9.76
CA GLU A 176 2.40 -8.10 -9.09
C GLU A 176 3.16 -8.11 -7.75
N LEU A 177 3.39 -6.98 -7.08
CA LEU A 177 4.27 -6.99 -5.90
C LEU A 177 3.84 -6.13 -4.73
N TYR A 178 2.54 -6.06 -4.42
CA TYR A 178 2.11 -5.16 -3.33
C TYR A 178 0.93 -5.66 -2.51
N ILE A 179 1.21 -6.34 -1.38
CA ILE A 179 0.32 -6.31 -0.20
C ILE A 179 1.20 -6.28 1.06
N ALA A 180 1.00 -5.27 1.89
CA ALA A 180 1.76 -5.04 3.13
C ALA A 180 1.16 -5.78 4.35
N ILE A 181 2.00 -5.84 5.38
CA ILE A 181 1.90 -6.50 6.70
C ILE A 181 0.60 -6.19 7.44
#